data_AF-A0AAN7ZXY2-F1
#
_entry.id   AF-A0AAN7ZXY2-F1
#
_cell.length_a   1.000
_cell.length_b   1.000
_cell.length_c   1.000
_cell.angle_alpha   90.00
_cell.angle_beta   90.00
_cell.angle_gamma   90.00
#
_symmetry.space_group_name_H-M   'P 1'
#
loop_
_entity.id
_entity.type
_entity.pdbx_description
1 polymer ?
#
loop_
_entity_poly.entity_id
_entity_poly.type
_entity_poly.pdbx_seq_one_letter_code
_entity_poly.pdbx_strand_id
1 'polypeptide(L)' 'MSSTDSASVSTEFLTNIIGKPVNVKLHSGMLYTGTLESIDGFMNVTLSSTTEHYENKLFKHKRQDN' A
#
# COMPACT_ATOMS: atom_id res chain seq x y z
N MET A 1 17.31 -9.62 28.22
CA MET A 1 17.91 -9.99 26.93
C MET A 1 17.31 -9.05 25.89
N SER A 2 18.02 -7.97 25.58
CA SER A 2 17.54 -6.88 24.74
C SER A 2 18.47 -6.78 23.54
N SER A 3 18.20 -7.57 22.51
CA SER A 3 18.89 -7.51 21.23
C SER A 3 17.96 -8.12 20.19
N THR A 4 17.62 -7.38 19.13
CA THR A 4 16.79 -7.74 17.94
C THR A 4 15.36 -7.14 17.87
N ASP A 5 15.18 -5.84 18.09
CA ASP A 5 13.86 -5.17 18.10
C ASP A 5 13.59 -4.21 16.92
N SER A 6 13.85 -4.64 15.68
CA SER A 6 13.39 -3.88 14.49
C SER A 6 12.91 -4.78 13.35
N ALA A 7 13.49 -5.98 13.23
CA ALA A 7 12.95 -7.02 12.36
C ALA A 7 11.63 -7.61 12.89
N SER A 8 11.41 -7.60 14.22
CA SER A 8 10.18 -8.07 14.86
C SER A 8 8.99 -7.21 14.44
N VAL A 9 9.07 -5.91 14.71
CA VAL A 9 7.96 -4.97 14.48
C VAL A 9 7.51 -4.93 13.03
N SER A 10 8.46 -5.01 12.08
CA SER A 10 8.16 -5.03 10.65
C SER A 10 7.49 -6.34 10.23
N THR A 11 8.00 -7.50 10.67
CA THR A 11 7.40 -8.80 10.36
C THR A 11 6.02 -8.99 11.00
N GLU A 12 5.86 -8.53 12.26
CA GLU A 12 4.58 -8.52 12.99
C GLU A 12 3.57 -7.58 12.33
N PHE A 13 4.00 -6.44 11.82
CA PHE A 13 3.13 -5.55 11.05
C PHE A 13 2.67 -6.21 9.74
N LEU A 14 3.60 -6.80 8.98
CA LEU A 14 3.31 -7.44 7.69
C LEU A 14 2.33 -8.60 7.84
N THR A 15 2.46 -9.40 8.89
CA THR A 15 1.51 -10.49 9.19
C THR A 15 0.15 -9.95 9.63
N ASN A 16 0.11 -8.87 10.42
CA ASN A 16 -1.13 -8.26 10.90
C ASN A 16 -1.98 -7.59 9.81
N ILE A 17 -1.41 -7.26 8.65
CA ILE A 17 -2.14 -6.63 7.54
C ILE A 17 -2.70 -7.64 6.53
N ILE A 18 -2.33 -8.92 6.63
CA ILE A 18 -2.90 -9.98 5.79
C ILE A 18 -4.41 -10.09 6.04
N GLY A 19 -5.19 -10.23 4.97
CA GLY A 19 -6.65 -10.30 4.98
C GLY A 19 -7.35 -8.95 5.13
N LYS A 20 -6.61 -7.84 5.19
CA LYS A 20 -7.19 -6.49 5.29
C LYS A 20 -7.23 -5.80 3.93
N PRO A 21 -8.21 -4.91 3.69
CA PRO A 21 -8.21 -4.04 2.53
C PRO A 21 -7.04 -3.04 2.61
N VAL A 22 -6.26 -2.95 1.55
CA VAL A 22 -5.06 -2.13 1.44
C VAL A 22 -5.06 -1.32 0.14
N ASN A 23 -4.32 -0.22 0.17
CA ASN A 23 -4.04 0.64 -0.97
C ASN A 23 -2.54 0.62 -1.27
N VAL A 24 -2.15 0.10 -2.41
CA VAL A 24 -0.75 -0.03 -2.86
C VAL A 24 -0.49 0.98 -3.96
N LYS A 25 0.35 1.97 -3.68
CA LYS A 25 0.73 3.01 -4.64
C LYS A 25 2.08 2.68 -5.25
N LEU A 26 2.11 2.49 -6.56
CA LEU A 26 3.36 2.33 -7.31
C LEU A 26 4.00 3.68 -7.61
N HIS A 27 5.32 3.67 -7.81
CA HIS A 27 6.07 4.86 -8.23
C HIS A 27 5.61 5.39 -9.60
N SER A 28 5.01 4.54 -10.44
CA SER A 28 4.40 4.92 -11.70
C SER A 28 3.17 5.82 -11.55
N GLY A 29 2.63 6.01 -10.34
CA GLY A 29 1.38 6.74 -10.11
C GLY A 29 0.13 5.85 -10.21
N MET A 30 0.30 4.55 -10.44
CA MET A 30 -0.80 3.59 -10.33
C MET A 30 -1.11 3.30 -8.86
N LEU A 31 -2.40 3.29 -8.54
CA LEU A 31 -2.94 2.92 -7.24
C LEU A 31 -3.74 1.62 -7.40
N TYR A 32 -3.36 0.59 -6.65
CA TYR A 32 -4.08 -0.67 -6.56
C TYR A 32 -4.79 -0.75 -5.21
N THR A 33 -6.11 -0.93 -5.24
CA THR A 33 -6.93 -1.12 -4.04
C THR A 33 -7.44 -2.54 -4.04
N GLY A 34 -7.22 -3.30 -2.97
CA GLY A 34 -7.64 -4.70 -2.89
C GLY A 34 -7.44 -5.28 -1.50
N THR A 35 -7.80 -6.54 -1.31
CA THR A 35 -7.55 -7.25 -0.06
C THR A 35 -6.19 -7.94 -0.12
N LEU A 36 -5.35 -7.77 0.90
CA LEU A 36 -4.03 -8.39 0.93
C LEU A 36 -4.13 -9.89 1.21
N GLU A 37 -3.75 -10.73 0.24
CA GLU A 37 -3.74 -12.18 0.38
C GLU A 37 -2.44 -12.69 1.00
N SER A 38 -1.30 -12.13 0.56
CA SER A 38 0.01 -12.52 1.06
C SER A 38 1.04 -11.42 0.85
N ILE A 39 2.02 -11.36 1.75
CA ILE A 39 3.19 -10.47 1.66
C ILE A 39 4.43 -11.19 2.18
N ASP A 40 5.58 -10.97 1.55
CA ASP A 40 6.87 -11.56 1.94
C ASP A 40 7.85 -10.51 2.53
N GLY A 41 9.03 -10.98 2.98
CA GLY A 41 10.10 -10.12 3.51
C GLY A 41 10.77 -9.21 2.47
N PHE A 42 10.43 -9.37 1.18
CA PHE A 42 10.85 -8.49 0.09
C PHE A 42 9.75 -7.50 -0.32
N MET A 43 8.62 -7.49 0.41
CA MET A 43 7.42 -6.69 0.14
C MET A 43 6.75 -7.00 -1.21
N ASN A 44 6.93 -8.20 -1.76
CA ASN A 44 6.08 -8.67 -2.84
C ASN A 44 4.67 -8.90 -2.29
N VAL A 45 3.65 -8.40 -3.00
CA VAL A 45 2.26 -8.44 -2.55
C VAL A 45 1.35 -9.15 -3.54
N THR A 46 0.43 -9.94 -3.02
CA THR A 46 -0.69 -10.50 -3.79
C THR A 46 -1.98 -9.90 -3.25
N LEU A 47 -2.80 -9.35 -4.15
CA LEU A 47 -4.07 -8.73 -3.83
C LEU A 47 -5.22 -9.52 -4.46
N SER A 48 -6.34 -9.64 -3.75
CA SER A 48 -7.61 -10.14 -4.28
C SER A 48 -8.64 -9.01 -4.42
N SER A 49 -9.65 -9.23 -5.28
CA SER A 49 -10.70 -8.25 -5.59
C SER A 49 -10.15 -6.84 -5.90
N THR A 50 -9.08 -6.79 -6.70
CA THR A 50 -8.28 -5.59 -6.90
C THR A 50 -8.88 -4.67 -7.95
N THR A 51 -8.91 -3.36 -7.67
CA THR A 51 -9.18 -2.31 -8.63
C THR A 51 -7.93 -1.46 -8.85
N GLU A 52 -7.70 -1.05 -10.09
CA GLU A 52 -6.56 -0.22 -10.49
C GLU A 52 -7.03 1.15 -10.95
N HIS A 53 -6.37 2.20 -10.46
CA HIS A 53 -6.67 3.57 -10.82
C HIS A 53 -5.39 4.39 -10.97
N TYR A 54 -5.36 5.25 -11.99
CA TYR A 54 -4.27 6.21 -12.14
C TYR A 54 -4.49 7.37 -11.18
N GLU A 55 -3.60 7.55 -10.20
CA GLU A 55 -3.64 8.71 -9.32
C GLU A 55 -2.99 9.89 -10.03
N ASN A 56 -3.76 10.53 -10.91
CA ASN A 56 -3.29 11.76 -11.51
C ASN A 56 -3.24 12.81 -10.39
N LYS A 57 -2.05 13.38 -10.13
CA LYS A 57 -1.90 14.62 -9.35
C LYS A 57 -2.51 15.76 -10.16
N LEU A 58 -3.81 15.71 -10.40
CA LEU A 58 -4.53 16.85 -10.93
C LEU A 58 -4.54 17.87 -9.79
N PHE A 59 -3.52 18.72 -9.77
CA PHE A 59 -3.57 19.97 -9.04
C PHE A 59 -4.87 20.62 -9.50
N LYS A 60 -5.89 20.58 -8.64
CA LYS A 60 -7.12 21.33 -8.81
C LYS A 60 -6.76 22.80 -8.65
N HIS A 61 -6.07 23.37 -9.65
CA HIS A 61 -6.06 24.81 -9.84
C HIS A 61 -7.49 25.14 -10.21
N LYS A 62 -8.26 25.43 -9.16
CA LYS A 62 -9.58 26.02 -9.23
C LYS A 62 -9.39 27.28 -10.06
N ARG A 63 -9.73 27.20 -11.35
CA ARG A 63 -9.86 28.38 -12.21
C ARG A 63 -10.99 29.20 -11.59
N GLN A 64 -10.61 30.12 -10.73
CA GLN A 64 -11.46 31.21 -10.31
C GLN A 64 -11.38 32.21 -11.46
N ASP A 65 -12.22 31.96 -12.46
CA ASP A 65 -12.45 32.92 -13.53
C ASP A 65 -13.13 34.13 -12.84
N ASN A 66 -12.43 35.27 -12.83
CA ASN A 66 -12.95 36.56 -12.39
C ASN A 66 -12.58 37.62 -13.42
#